data_AF-D4TY41-F1
#
_entry.id   AF-D4TY41-F1
#
_cell.length_a   1.000
_cell.length_b   1.000
_cell.length_c   1.000
_cell.angle_alpha   90.00
_cell.angle_beta   90.00
_cell.angle_gamma   90.00
#
_symmetry.space_group_name_H-M   'P 1'
#
loop_
_entity.id
_entity.type
_entity.pdbx_description
1 polymer ?
#
loop_
_entity_poly.entity_id
_entity_poly.type
_entity_poly.pdbx_seq_one_letter_code
_entity_poly.pdbx_strand_id
1 'polypeptide(L)'
;MTSVDIAVLSTDEVCRLLGIEERRLKQLIRDRVLIEARDASGARGVPQEVIVKGDNGWEPLPFLQGTLTLLADDGFTAEEAAAWLYTVQDELGERPIDALTSGRHHRVNRIASTLAF
;
A
#
# COMPACT_ATOMS: atom_id res chain seq x y z
N MET A 1 8.70 19.55 1.97
CA MET A 1 7.75 18.42 1.89
C MET A 1 7.97 17.79 0.53
N THR A 2 8.79 16.76 0.47
CA THR A 2 9.05 16.03 -0.78
C THR A 2 7.75 15.36 -1.16
N SER A 3 7.08 15.85 -2.19
CA SER A 3 5.91 15.17 -2.75
C SER A 3 6.39 13.81 -3.21
N VAL A 4 5.94 12.75 -2.55
CA VAL A 4 6.21 11.39 -2.98
C VAL A 4 5.35 11.15 -4.21
N ASP A 5 5.96 10.74 -5.32
CA ASP A 5 5.25 10.49 -6.57
C ASP A 5 4.46 9.18 -6.45
N ILE A 6 3.23 9.31 -5.94
CA ILE A 6 2.24 8.22 -5.81
C ILE A 6 1.14 8.48 -6.84
N ALA A 7 0.96 7.56 -7.79
CA ALA A 7 -0.21 7.60 -8.66
C ALA A 7 -1.36 6.84 -7.99
N VAL A 8 -2.51 7.49 -7.86
CA VAL A 8 -3.68 6.91 -7.19
C VAL A 8 -4.82 6.63 -8.17
N LEU A 9 -5.54 5.55 -7.92
CA LEU A 9 -6.79 5.18 -8.57
C LEU A 9 -7.96 5.67 -7.73
N SER A 10 -8.99 6.19 -8.38
CA SER A 10 -10.25 6.54 -7.73
C SER A 10 -10.98 5.31 -7.19
N THR A 11 -11.89 5.54 -6.24
CA THR A 11 -12.80 4.50 -5.71
C THR A 11 -13.49 3.70 -6.83
N ASP A 12 -14.00 4.40 -7.84
CA ASP A 12 -14.74 3.78 -8.95
C ASP A 12 -13.84 2.90 -9.82
N GLU A 13 -12.61 3.34 -10.08
CA GLU A 13 -11.62 2.57 -10.84
C GLU A 13 -11.21 1.30 -10.08
N VAL A 14 -10.92 1.41 -8.78
CA VAL A 14 -10.55 0.26 -7.95
C VAL A 14 -11.70 -0.75 -7.89
N CYS A 15 -12.93 -0.29 -7.67
CA CYS A 15 -14.12 -1.15 -7.65
C CYS A 15 -14.32 -1.87 -8.99
N ARG A 16 -14.13 -1.15 -10.11
CA ARG A 16 -14.22 -1.73 -11.46
C ARG A 16 -13.14 -2.78 -11.71
N LEU A 17 -11.89 -2.49 -11.35
CA LEU A 17 -10.77 -3.41 -11.56
C LEU A 17 -10.97 -4.70 -10.77
N LEU A 18 -11.26 -4.57 -9.47
CA LEU A 18 -11.42 -5.71 -8.57
C LEU A 18 -12.76 -6.43 -8.72
N GLY A 19 -13.72 -5.87 -9.46
CA GLY A 19 -15.06 -6.44 -9.60
C GLY A 19 -15.85 -6.46 -8.29
N ILE A 20 -15.69 -5.42 -7.45
CA ILE A 20 -16.30 -5.31 -6.13
C ILE A 20 -17.12 -4.03 -5.98
N GLU A 21 -18.01 -4.01 -4.99
CA GLU A 21 -18.72 -2.79 -4.58
C GLU A 21 -17.89 -1.95 -3.61
N GLU A 22 -18.19 -0.64 -3.53
CA GLU A 22 -17.51 0.31 -2.64
C GLU A 22 -17.52 -0.13 -1.16
N ARG A 23 -18.60 -0.77 -0.70
CA ARG A 23 -18.68 -1.33 0.66
C ARG A 23 -17.57 -2.34 0.91
N ARG A 24 -17.26 -3.19 -0.08
CA ARG A 24 -16.18 -4.17 0.02
C ARG A 24 -14.82 -3.49 -0.04
N LEU A 25 -14.65 -2.46 -0.87
CA LEU A 25 -13.42 -1.67 -0.89
C LEU A 25 -13.11 -1.03 0.47
N LYS A 26 -14.09 -0.37 1.09
CA LYS A 26 -13.95 0.19 2.45
C LYS A 26 -13.58 -0.87 3.48
N GLN A 27 -14.14 -2.07 3.35
CA GLN A 27 -13.76 -3.20 4.18
C GLN A 27 -12.31 -3.63 3.95
N LEU A 28 -11.85 -3.74 2.69
CA LEU A 28 -10.46 -4.09 2.38
C LEU A 28 -9.47 -3.07 2.95
N ILE A 29 -9.79 -1.77 2.89
CA ILE A 29 -8.96 -0.71 3.49
C ILE A 29 -8.92 -0.84 5.02
N ARG A 30 -10.10 -0.97 5.66
CA ARG A 30 -10.19 -1.14 7.12
C ARG A 30 -9.46 -2.40 7.61
N ASP A 31 -9.57 -3.49 6.86
CA ASP A 31 -8.96 -4.77 7.19
C ASP A 31 -7.48 -4.80 6.74
N ARG A 32 -6.93 -3.64 6.31
CA ARG A 32 -5.54 -3.41 5.88
C ARG A 32 -5.09 -4.26 4.70
N VAL A 33 -6.02 -4.78 3.91
CA VAL A 33 -5.72 -5.45 2.64
C VAL A 33 -5.30 -4.43 1.59
N LEU A 34 -5.88 -3.23 1.65
CA LEU A 34 -5.53 -2.08 0.82
C LEU A 34 -5.25 -0.86 1.71
N ILE A 35 -4.72 0.19 1.10
CA ILE A 35 -4.40 1.47 1.75
C ILE A 35 -4.82 2.63 0.85
N GLU A 36 -5.23 3.74 1.45
CA GLU A 36 -5.45 5.01 0.75
C GLU A 36 -4.20 5.89 0.86
N ALA A 37 -3.94 6.67 -0.19
CA ALA A 37 -2.88 7.66 -0.23
C ALA A 37 -3.37 8.94 -0.92
N ARG A 38 -2.49 9.94 -0.95
CA ARG A 38 -2.66 11.15 -1.76
C ARG A 38 -1.59 11.22 -2.82
N ASP A 39 -1.97 11.61 -4.02
CA ASP A 39 -1.00 11.94 -5.08
C ASP A 39 -0.42 13.35 -4.91
N ALA A 40 0.51 13.72 -5.80
CA ALA A 40 1.14 15.04 -5.83
C ALA A 40 0.15 16.21 -6.06
N SER A 41 -1.04 15.92 -6.61
CA SER A 41 -2.12 16.91 -6.80
C SER A 41 -3.02 17.04 -5.56
N GLY A 42 -2.84 16.17 -4.56
CA GLY A 42 -3.65 16.08 -3.35
C GLY A 42 -4.91 15.22 -3.50
N ALA A 43 -5.12 14.60 -4.66
CA ALA A 43 -6.23 13.68 -4.90
C ALA A 43 -6.06 12.44 -4.02
N ARG A 44 -7.16 12.00 -3.39
CA ARG A 44 -7.19 10.79 -2.57
C ARG A 44 -7.61 9.59 -3.40
N GLY A 45 -6.95 8.46 -3.19
CA GLY A 45 -7.32 7.20 -3.81
C GLY A 45 -6.47 6.05 -3.30
N VAL A 46 -6.61 4.89 -3.93
CA VAL A 46 -5.77 3.72 -3.66
C VAL A 46 -4.57 3.78 -4.59
N PRO A 47 -3.33 3.64 -4.12
CA PRO A 47 -2.16 3.62 -5.00
C PRO A 47 -2.29 2.55 -6.10
N GLN A 48 -1.93 2.88 -7.33
CA GLN A 48 -2.06 1.95 -8.46
C GLN A 48 -1.23 0.67 -8.26
N GLU A 49 -0.06 0.78 -7.62
CA GLU A 49 0.89 -0.32 -7.44
C GLU A 49 0.38 -1.40 -6.51
N VAL A 50 -0.61 -1.10 -5.65
CA VAL A 50 -1.22 -2.07 -4.75
C VAL A 50 -2.38 -2.85 -5.39
N ILE A 51 -2.71 -2.57 -6.64
CA ILE A 51 -3.69 -3.32 -7.45
C ILE A 51 -2.93 -4.01 -8.58
N VAL A 52 -2.77 -5.33 -8.47
CA VAL A 52 -1.92 -6.12 -9.37
C VAL A 52 -2.75 -7.11 -10.18
N LYS A 53 -2.16 -7.61 -11.28
CA LYS A 53 -2.77 -8.63 -12.11
C LYS A 53 -2.31 -10.02 -11.64
N GLY A 54 -3.23 -10.78 -11.07
CA GLY A 54 -3.05 -12.20 -10.73
C GLY A 54 -3.61 -13.13 -11.81
N ASP A 55 -3.64 -14.42 -11.51
CA ASP A 55 -4.07 -15.47 -12.45
C ASP A 55 -5.56 -15.35 -12.84
N ASN A 56 -6.40 -14.81 -11.94
CA ASN A 56 -7.85 -14.73 -12.09
C ASN A 56 -8.37 -13.30 -12.32
N GLY A 57 -7.49 -12.34 -12.63
CA GLY A 57 -7.85 -10.94 -12.83
C GLY A 57 -7.08 -9.99 -11.92
N TRP A 58 -7.66 -8.83 -11.65
CA TRP A 58 -7.06 -7.86 -10.75
C TRP A 58 -7.32 -8.24 -9.29
N GLU A 59 -6.30 -8.08 -8.46
CA GLU A 59 -6.34 -8.38 -7.04
C GLU A 59 -5.48 -7.40 -6.23
N PRO A 60 -5.72 -7.26 -4.92
CA PRO A 60 -4.80 -6.55 -4.04
C PRO A 60 -3.40 -7.17 -4.06
N LEU A 61 -2.36 -6.34 -3.95
CA LEU A 61 -0.96 -6.76 -3.89
C LEU A 61 -0.75 -7.79 -2.77
N PRO A 62 -0.31 -9.01 -3.09
CA PRO A 62 -0.02 -10.03 -2.08
C PRO A 62 0.98 -9.52 -1.04
N PHE A 63 0.81 -9.99 0.19
CA PHE A 63 1.66 -9.68 1.35
C PHE A 63 1.65 -8.22 1.85
N LEU A 64 1.02 -7.28 1.13
CA LEU A 64 0.86 -5.89 1.60
C LEU A 64 0.19 -5.84 2.98
N GLN A 65 -0.85 -6.66 3.19
CA GLN A 65 -1.57 -6.70 4.46
C GLN A 65 -0.68 -7.01 5.66
N GLY A 66 0.32 -7.88 5.49
CA GLY A 66 1.27 -8.20 6.54
C GLY A 66 2.11 -6.98 6.93
N THR A 67 2.62 -6.25 5.93
CA THR A 67 3.36 -5.01 6.16
C THR A 67 2.50 -3.94 6.81
N LEU A 68 1.28 -3.72 6.31
CA LEU A 68 0.37 -2.72 6.87
C LEU A 68 -0.07 -3.06 8.30
N THR A 69 -0.20 -4.34 8.63
CA THR A 69 -0.47 -4.78 10.00
C THR A 69 0.70 -4.47 10.92
N LEU A 70 1.93 -4.81 10.51
CA LEU A 70 3.14 -4.49 11.29
C LEU A 70 3.27 -3.00 11.57
N LEU A 71 3.15 -2.16 10.54
CA LEU A 71 3.22 -0.70 10.69
C LEU A 71 2.12 -0.18 11.63
N ALA A 72 0.91 -0.73 11.55
CA ALA A 72 -0.18 -0.31 12.43
C ALA A 72 0.00 -0.78 13.88
N ASP A 73 0.59 -1.96 14.09
CA ASP A 73 0.94 -2.46 15.42
C ASP A 73 2.04 -1.59 16.06
N ASP A 74 2.93 -1.05 15.22
CA ASP A 74 3.91 -0.02 15.58
C ASP A 74 3.29 1.39 15.58
N GLY A 75 1.97 1.55 15.52
CA GLY A 75 1.28 2.84 15.74
C GLY A 75 1.23 3.80 14.55
N PHE A 76 1.68 3.40 13.36
CA PHE A 76 1.61 4.24 12.17
C PHE A 76 0.15 4.51 11.77
N THR A 77 -0.13 5.75 11.40
CA THR A 77 -1.36 6.09 10.67
C THR A 77 -1.31 5.60 9.23
N ALA A 78 -2.46 5.56 8.55
CA ALA A 78 -2.50 5.20 7.12
C ALA A 78 -1.66 6.15 6.26
N GLU A 79 -1.62 7.44 6.60
CA GLU A 79 -0.81 8.43 5.86
C GLU A 79 0.68 8.21 6.07
N GLU A 80 1.11 7.92 7.30
CA GLU A 80 2.52 7.58 7.59
C GLU A 80 2.93 6.24 6.97
N ALA A 81 2.06 5.24 7.00
CA ALA A 81 2.31 3.96 6.35
C ALA A 81 2.45 4.12 4.82
N ALA A 82 1.59 4.92 4.19
CA ALA A 82 1.73 5.25 2.78
C ALA A 82 3.03 6.02 2.51
N ALA A 83 3.37 7.02 3.32
CA ALA A 83 4.64 7.74 3.18
C ALA A 83 5.85 6.80 3.30
N TRP A 84 5.84 5.89 4.27
CA TRP A 84 6.91 4.91 4.47
C TRP A 84 7.05 3.95 3.28
N LEU A 85 5.93 3.41 2.77
CA LEU A 85 5.91 2.47 1.64
C LEU A 85 6.51 3.05 0.36
N TYR A 86 6.38 4.36 0.15
CA TYR A 86 6.80 5.04 -1.07
C TYR A 86 8.05 5.91 -0.88
N THR A 87 8.69 5.87 0.29
CA THR A 87 9.98 6.49 0.55
C THR A 87 11.10 5.45 0.52
N VAL A 88 12.24 5.80 -0.06
CA VAL A 88 13.42 4.92 -0.07
C VAL A 88 13.85 4.64 1.37
N GLN A 89 13.96 3.37 1.73
CA GLN A 89 14.50 2.95 3.02
C GLN A 89 15.96 2.57 2.83
N ASP A 90 16.87 3.20 3.58
CA ASP A 90 18.32 2.96 3.45
C ASP A 90 18.68 1.47 3.61
N GLU A 91 17.99 0.75 4.49
CA GLU A 91 18.16 -0.68 4.73
C GLU A 91 17.71 -1.56 3.55
N LEU A 92 16.80 -1.07 2.70
CA LEU A 92 16.39 -1.73 1.44
C LEU A 92 17.19 -1.24 0.23
N GLY A 93 17.64 0.02 0.25
CA GLY A 93 18.20 0.72 -0.91
C GLY A 93 17.16 1.10 -1.98
N GLU A 94 15.86 0.96 -1.67
CA GLU A 94 14.73 1.24 -2.57
C GLU A 94 13.45 1.52 -1.76
N ARG A 95 12.34 1.79 -2.45
CA ARG A 95 11.03 1.95 -1.79
C ARG A 95 10.46 0.58 -1.41
N PRO A 96 9.86 0.42 -0.22
CA PRO A 96 9.21 -0.82 0.18
C PRO A 96 8.16 -1.33 -0.81
N ILE A 97 7.41 -0.43 -1.47
CA ILE A 97 6.44 -0.82 -2.50
C ILE A 97 7.10 -1.50 -3.71
N ASP A 98 8.29 -1.05 -4.13
CA ASP A 98 9.04 -1.65 -5.24
C ASP A 98 9.55 -3.05 -4.85
N ALA A 99 9.97 -3.21 -3.60
CA ALA A 99 10.35 -4.50 -3.05
C ALA A 99 9.15 -5.47 -2.98
N LEU A 100 7.99 -5.01 -2.51
CA LEU A 100 6.77 -5.80 -2.39
C LEU A 100 6.25 -6.28 -3.75
N THR A 101 6.15 -5.38 -4.73
CA THR A 101 5.72 -5.70 -6.10
C THR A 101 6.69 -6.66 -6.79
N SER A 102 7.97 -6.67 -6.38
CA SER A 102 8.98 -7.64 -6.82
C SER A 102 8.99 -8.95 -6.01
N GLY A 103 8.02 -9.17 -5.11
CA GLY A 103 7.91 -10.39 -4.29
C GLY A 103 8.88 -10.47 -3.10
N ARG A 104 9.67 -9.41 -2.81
CA ARG A 104 10.71 -9.39 -1.75
C ARG A 104 10.17 -8.99 -0.37
N HIS A 105 8.93 -9.36 -0.08
CA HIS A 105 8.19 -8.99 1.13
C HIS A 105 8.88 -9.37 2.46
N HIS A 106 9.64 -10.46 2.52
CA HIS A 106 10.34 -10.85 3.75
C HIS A 106 11.33 -9.80 4.28
N ARG A 107 12.04 -9.08 3.38
CA ARG A 107 12.94 -7.99 3.81
C ARG A 107 12.14 -6.80 4.30
N VAL A 108 11.07 -6.46 3.59
CA VAL A 108 10.16 -5.36 3.94
C VAL A 108 9.56 -5.57 5.32
N ASN A 109 9.00 -6.75 5.59
CA ASN A 109 8.40 -7.07 6.89
C ASN A 109 9.41 -7.10 8.02
N ARG A 110 10.65 -7.54 7.75
CA ARG A 110 11.72 -7.48 8.76
C ARG A 110 11.99 -6.05 9.19
N ILE A 111 12.14 -5.14 8.23
CA ILE A 111 12.41 -3.74 8.52
C ILE A 111 11.20 -3.12 9.22
N ALA A 112 9.99 -3.34 8.69
CA ALA A 112 8.76 -2.86 9.30
C ALA A 112 8.68 -3.25 10.78
N SER A 113 8.93 -4.53 11.13
CA SER A 113 8.88 -5.02 12.51
C SER A 113 9.94 -4.45 13.46
N THR A 114 10.90 -3.66 12.95
CA THR A 114 11.93 -3.00 13.76
C THR A 114 11.66 -1.51 13.96
N LEU A 115 10.63 -0.97 13.31
CA LEU A 115 10.24 0.43 13.41
C LEU A 115 9.45 0.65 14.69
N ALA A 116 10.12 0.59 15.85
CA ALA A 116 9.48 0.99 17.10
C ALA A 116 9.15 2.49 17.04
N PHE A 117 7.85 2.82 17.11
CA PHE A 117 7.33 4.20 17.16
C PHE A 117 7.08 4.65 18.60
#